data_AF-A0AA88H7T5-F1
#
_entry.id   AF-A0AA88H7T5-F1
#
_cell.length_a   1.000
_cell.length_b   1.000
_cell.length_c   1.000
_cell.angle_alpha   90.00
_cell.angle_beta   90.00
_cell.angle_gamma   90.00
#
_symmetry.space_group_name_H-M   'P 1'
#
loop_
_entity.id
_entity.type
_entity.pdbx_description
1 polymer ?
#
loop_
_entity_poly.entity_id
_entity_poly.type
_entity_poly.pdbx_seq_one_letter_code
_entity_poly.pdbx_strand_id
1 'polypeptide(L)'
;MGNSNSGEESHLYLYAVNRIDNFEVDTDAQANLFCQYYLDMLSPKPTLQTTSHRLTSYCGSQIPSLGTCKLQCRYKNGQSKPQLFYVFTSRTKPITELKSSQELNLAKLTLNIEAPIQTDQLTSTPKGYEDVFKGAGMLSEDYQIYLKDNATPTVHRARKVPITMRNKLKNELVHLEKLSIIEKVIKSTEWVNAIVMVDKKDGSICLCN
;
A
#
# COMPACT_ATOMS: atom_id res chain seq x y z
N MET A 1 -5.66 10.95 35.30
CA MET A 1 -6.46 11.62 34.25
C MET A 1 -5.84 11.24 32.92
N GLY A 2 -6.31 10.14 32.34
CA GLY A 2 -5.80 9.62 31.08
C GLY A 2 -6.61 10.22 29.94
N ASN A 3 -5.93 10.90 29.01
CA ASN A 3 -6.48 11.21 27.70
C ASN A 3 -6.11 10.06 26.76
N SER A 4 -7.05 9.14 26.58
CA SER A 4 -7.04 8.20 25.46
C SER A 4 -7.42 8.95 24.20
N ASN A 5 -6.44 9.22 23.34
CA ASN A 5 -6.69 9.54 21.93
C ASN A 5 -7.30 8.29 21.28
N SER A 6 -8.63 8.27 21.20
CA SER A 6 -9.35 7.39 20.28
C SER A 6 -8.95 7.79 18.86
N GLY A 7 -8.30 6.87 18.14
CA GLY A 7 -7.97 7.05 16.74
C GLY A 7 -9.24 7.38 15.95
N GLU A 8 -9.25 8.57 15.35
CA GLU A 8 -10.19 8.90 14.29
C GLU A 8 -9.87 8.00 13.10
N GLU A 9 -10.51 6.83 13.03
CA GLU A 9 -10.69 6.16 11.75
C GLU A 9 -11.42 7.12 10.83
N SER A 10 -10.72 7.57 9.78
CA SER A 10 -11.22 8.48 8.76
C SER A 10 -12.28 7.79 7.88
N HIS A 11 -13.49 7.60 8.43
CA HIS A 11 -14.64 7.16 7.64
C HIS A 11 -15.14 8.36 6.82
N LEU A 12 -14.92 8.34 5.51
CA LEU A 12 -15.49 9.34 4.59
C LEU A 12 -16.95 9.00 4.31
N TYR A 13 -17.86 9.76 4.90
CA TYR A 13 -19.29 9.60 4.68
C TYR A 13 -19.72 10.20 3.33
N LEU A 14 -19.89 9.37 2.30
CA LEU A 14 -20.59 9.76 1.08
C LEU A 14 -22.10 9.49 1.27
N TYR A 15 -22.92 10.52 1.18
CA TYR A 15 -24.38 10.37 1.25
C TYR A 15 -24.91 10.13 -0.17
N ALA A 16 -25.15 8.87 -0.53
CA ALA A 16 -26.13 8.58 -1.57
C ALA A 16 -27.51 8.89 -1.01
N VAL A 17 -28.36 9.57 -1.77
CA VAL A 17 -29.73 9.93 -1.36
C VAL A 17 -30.40 8.69 -0.74
N ASN A 18 -30.69 8.78 0.56
CA ASN A 18 -31.30 7.79 1.48
C ASN A 18 -30.37 6.81 2.24
N ARG A 19 -29.51 7.34 3.13
CA ARG A 19 -28.99 6.68 4.37
C ARG A 19 -27.86 5.64 4.24
N ILE A 20 -27.12 5.61 3.13
CA ILE A 20 -25.92 4.78 3.04
C ILE A 20 -24.72 5.70 3.14
N ASP A 21 -24.00 5.58 4.25
CA ASP A 21 -22.97 6.55 4.61
C ASP A 21 -21.55 5.93 4.62
N ASN A 22 -21.38 4.69 4.14
CA ASN A 22 -20.12 3.94 4.27
C ASN A 22 -19.59 3.47 2.90
N PHE A 23 -19.17 4.43 2.07
CA PHE A 23 -18.50 4.17 0.81
C PHE A 23 -16.98 4.15 1.01
N GLU A 24 -16.30 3.23 0.35
CA GLU A 24 -14.85 3.26 0.22
C GLU A 24 -14.45 4.11 -0.99
N VAL A 25 -13.51 5.02 -0.77
CA VAL A 25 -12.90 5.81 -1.85
C VAL A 25 -11.71 5.02 -2.37
N ASP A 26 -11.80 4.57 -3.62
CA ASP A 26 -10.74 3.84 -4.29
C ASP A 26 -10.27 4.68 -5.50
N THR A 27 -9.13 5.35 -5.34
CA THR A 27 -8.56 6.19 -6.38
C THR A 27 -7.95 5.39 -7.53
N ASP A 28 -7.74 4.09 -7.35
CA ASP A 28 -7.23 3.20 -8.39
C ASP A 28 -8.37 2.48 -9.13
N ALA A 29 -9.62 2.61 -8.66
CA ALA A 29 -10.79 2.11 -9.36
C ALA A 29 -11.22 3.01 -10.52
N GLN A 30 -11.66 2.37 -11.61
CA GLN A 30 -12.19 3.02 -12.83
C GLN A 30 -13.71 2.94 -12.97
N ALA A 31 -14.37 2.30 -12.00
CA ALA A 31 -15.81 2.06 -12.02
C ALA A 31 -16.35 2.13 -10.57
N ASN A 32 -17.42 2.89 -10.34
CA ASN A 32 -18.12 2.80 -9.06
C ASN A 32 -18.85 1.45 -8.93
N LEU A 33 -18.73 0.83 -7.76
CA LEU A 33 -19.34 -0.46 -7.47
C LEU A 33 -20.38 -0.31 -6.36
N PHE A 34 -21.51 -1.00 -6.50
CA PHE A 34 -22.59 -0.99 -5.51
C PHE A 34 -23.09 -2.39 -5.26
N CYS A 35 -23.24 -2.78 -4.00
CA CYS A 35 -23.79 -4.10 -3.68
C CYS A 35 -25.32 -4.08 -3.79
N GLN A 36 -25.90 -5.18 -4.32
CA GLN A 36 -27.34 -5.43 -4.34
C GLN A 36 -27.98 -5.29 -2.96
N TYR A 37 -27.27 -5.70 -1.89
CA TYR A 37 -27.71 -5.55 -0.50
C TYR A 37 -28.08 -4.11 -0.17
N TYR A 38 -27.21 -3.15 -0.53
CA TYR A 38 -27.47 -1.73 -0.31
C TYR A 38 -28.56 -1.19 -1.25
N LEU A 39 -28.63 -1.70 -2.48
CA LEU A 39 -29.67 -1.33 -3.43
C LEU A 39 -31.07 -1.69 -2.92
N ASP A 40 -31.21 -2.85 -2.27
CA ASP A 40 -32.46 -3.34 -1.70
C ASP A 40 -32.93 -2.54 -0.48
N MET A 41 -32.01 -1.84 0.20
CA MET A 41 -32.32 -0.94 1.32
C MET A 41 -32.85 0.43 0.86
N LEU A 42 -32.65 0.79 -0.41
CA LEU A 42 -33.11 2.07 -0.94
C LEU A 42 -34.62 2.06 -1.21
N SER A 43 -35.26 3.17 -0.91
CA SER A 43 -36.69 3.41 -1.17
C SER A 43 -36.87 4.78 -1.81
N PRO A 44 -37.42 4.88 -3.04
CA PRO A 44 -37.77 3.75 -3.92
C PRO A 44 -36.53 2.97 -4.39
N LYS A 45 -36.68 1.66 -4.58
CA LYS A 45 -35.60 0.81 -5.10
C LYS A 45 -35.28 1.22 -6.55
N PRO A 46 -34.02 1.54 -6.88
CA PRO A 46 -33.63 1.90 -8.24
C PRO A 46 -33.80 0.73 -9.23
N THR A 47 -34.29 1.03 -10.43
CA THR A 47 -34.36 0.06 -11.53
C THR A 47 -32.99 -0.11 -12.17
N LEU A 48 -32.55 -1.37 -12.33
CA LEU A 48 -31.30 -1.69 -13.00
C LEU A 48 -31.44 -1.58 -14.52
N GLN A 49 -30.42 -1.03 -15.15
CA GLN A 49 -30.24 -1.00 -16.60
C GLN A 49 -29.26 -2.10 -17.02
N THR A 50 -29.49 -2.67 -18.20
CA THR A 50 -28.55 -3.64 -18.78
C THR A 50 -27.24 -2.94 -19.17
N THR A 51 -26.13 -3.68 -19.06
CA THR A 51 -24.81 -3.19 -19.44
C THR A 51 -24.05 -4.24 -20.23
N SER A 52 -23.32 -3.79 -21.26
CA SER A 52 -22.38 -4.62 -22.02
C SER A 52 -20.96 -4.58 -21.45
N HIS A 53 -20.71 -3.74 -20.44
CA HIS A 53 -19.38 -3.60 -19.84
C HIS A 53 -19.07 -4.78 -18.92
N ARG A 54 -17.81 -5.22 -18.97
CA ARG A 54 -17.29 -6.31 -18.13
C ARG A 54 -16.36 -5.72 -17.09
N LEU A 55 -16.67 -5.97 -15.82
CA LEU A 55 -15.83 -5.56 -14.70
C LEU A 55 -14.79 -6.63 -14.42
N THR A 56 -13.55 -6.20 -14.18
CA THR A 56 -12.43 -7.08 -13.86
C THR A 56 -11.74 -6.55 -12.61
N SER A 57 -11.45 -7.44 -11.66
CA SER A 57 -10.68 -7.10 -10.47
C SER A 57 -9.20 -6.89 -10.81
N TYR A 58 -8.44 -6.34 -9.89
CA TYR A 58 -7.00 -6.19 -10.01
C TYR A 58 -6.27 -7.51 -10.35
N CYS A 59 -6.76 -8.64 -9.81
CA CYS A 59 -6.17 -9.96 -10.04
C CYS A 59 -6.59 -10.61 -11.38
N GLY A 60 -7.30 -9.88 -12.25
CA GLY A 60 -7.78 -10.39 -13.54
C GLY A 60 -9.05 -11.25 -13.47
N SER A 61 -9.65 -11.42 -12.29
CA SER A 61 -10.92 -12.14 -12.14
C SER A 61 -12.10 -11.27 -12.56
N GLN A 62 -13.09 -11.87 -13.23
CA GLN A 62 -14.30 -11.15 -13.63
C GLN A 62 -15.21 -10.91 -12.43
N ILE A 63 -15.78 -9.71 -12.35
CA ILE A 63 -16.79 -9.33 -11.37
C ILE A 63 -18.15 -9.37 -12.08
N PRO A 64 -19.03 -10.36 -11.77
CA PRO A 64 -20.35 -10.45 -12.41
C PRO A 64 -21.22 -9.26 -11.99
N SER A 65 -21.56 -8.41 -12.95
CA SER A 65 -22.48 -7.30 -12.76
C SER A 65 -23.91 -7.73 -13.06
N LEU A 66 -24.84 -7.38 -12.17
CA LEU A 66 -26.29 -7.51 -12.34
C LEU A 66 -26.88 -6.43 -13.25
N GLY A 67 -26.13 -5.35 -13.49
CA GLY A 67 -26.58 -4.20 -14.25
C GLY A 67 -26.00 -2.90 -13.68
N THR A 68 -26.54 -1.78 -14.12
CA THR A 68 -26.15 -0.46 -13.63
C THR A 68 -27.33 0.33 -13.10
N CYS A 69 -27.07 1.25 -12.19
CA CYS A 69 -28.05 2.23 -11.76
C CYS A 69 -27.39 3.60 -11.59
N LYS A 70 -28.16 4.67 -11.76
CA LYS A 70 -27.72 6.02 -11.41
C LYS A 70 -28.25 6.40 -10.04
N LEU A 71 -27.37 6.79 -9.13
CA LEU A 71 -27.72 7.25 -7.79
C LEU A 71 -27.34 8.72 -7.66
N GLN A 72 -28.18 9.51 -6.99
CA GLN A 72 -27.84 10.87 -6.60
C GLN A 72 -26.93 10.81 -5.37
N CYS A 73 -25.72 11.36 -5.47
CA CYS A 73 -24.71 11.31 -4.42
C CYS A 73 -24.27 12.72 -4.03
N ARG A 74 -23.99 12.92 -2.75
CA ARG A 74 -23.50 14.17 -2.18
C ARG A 74 -22.49 13.88 -1.08
N TYR A 75 -21.40 14.63 -1.05
CA TYR A 75 -20.51 14.66 0.10
C TYR A 75 -20.82 15.87 1.00
N LYS A 76 -21.08 15.64 2.29
CA LYS A 76 -21.43 16.68 3.28
C LYS A 76 -22.47 17.68 2.73
N ASN A 77 -22.18 18.97 2.77
CA ASN A 77 -23.04 20.06 2.28
C ASN A 77 -22.80 20.41 0.79
N GLY A 78 -22.11 19.53 0.05
CA GLY A 78 -21.79 19.73 -1.37
C GLY A 78 -23.01 19.67 -2.29
N GLN A 79 -22.80 19.87 -3.59
CA GLN A 79 -23.87 19.69 -4.57
C GLN A 79 -24.19 18.19 -4.73
N SER A 80 -25.47 17.84 -4.84
CA SER A 80 -25.87 16.47 -5.20
C SER A 80 -25.63 16.27 -6.70
N LYS A 81 -24.92 15.21 -7.07
CA LYS A 81 -24.60 14.88 -8.46
C LYS A 81 -24.94 13.40 -8.76
N PRO A 82 -25.48 13.10 -9.95
CA PRO A 82 -25.78 11.73 -10.34
C PRO A 82 -24.49 10.96 -10.66
N GLN A 83 -24.33 9.77 -10.08
CA GLN A 83 -23.19 8.88 -10.30
C GLN A 83 -23.68 7.51 -10.79
N LEU A 84 -22.96 6.92 -11.76
CA LEU A 84 -23.27 5.61 -12.31
C LEU A 84 -22.57 4.52 -11.49
N PHE A 85 -23.35 3.55 -11.02
CA PHE A 85 -22.85 2.40 -10.27
C PHE A 85 -23.12 1.11 -11.02
N TYR A 86 -22.16 0.18 -10.95
CA TYR A 86 -22.34 -1.21 -11.35
C TYR A 86 -22.74 -2.05 -10.15
N VAL A 87 -23.82 -2.81 -10.29
CA VAL A 87 -24.42 -3.54 -9.18
C VAL A 87 -23.96 -5.00 -9.18
N PHE A 88 -23.54 -5.52 -8.04
CA PHE A 88 -23.06 -6.92 -7.90
C PHE A 88 -23.61 -7.56 -6.62
N THR A 89 -23.50 -8.89 -6.51
CA THR A 89 -24.12 -9.68 -5.42
C THR A 89 -23.29 -9.79 -4.14
N SER A 90 -21.97 -9.58 -4.20
CA SER A 90 -21.09 -9.75 -3.04
C SER A 90 -21.32 -8.66 -2.00
N ARG A 91 -21.37 -9.04 -0.71
CA ARG A 91 -21.61 -8.13 0.43
C ARG A 91 -20.33 -7.38 0.80
N THR A 92 -19.93 -6.42 -0.02
CA THR A 92 -18.84 -5.48 0.29
C THR A 92 -19.38 -4.06 0.35
N LYS A 93 -18.62 -3.16 0.95
CA LYS A 93 -18.94 -1.74 0.93
C LYS A 93 -18.98 -1.24 -0.52
N PRO A 94 -19.85 -0.26 -0.84
CA PRO A 94 -19.81 0.38 -2.15
C PRO A 94 -18.47 1.08 -2.36
N ILE A 95 -17.99 1.09 -3.60
CA ILE A 95 -16.72 1.70 -3.98
C ILE A 95 -17.01 2.92 -4.85
N THR A 96 -16.30 4.01 -4.57
CA THR A 96 -16.32 5.24 -5.37
C THR A 96 -15.02 5.34 -6.17
N GLU A 97 -15.14 5.45 -7.49
CA GLU A 97 -14.01 5.62 -8.41
C GLU A 97 -13.37 7.02 -8.27
N LEU A 98 -12.17 7.20 -8.84
CA LEU A 98 -11.46 8.47 -8.81
C LEU A 98 -12.27 9.63 -9.40
N LYS A 99 -12.89 9.44 -10.56
CA LYS A 99 -13.65 10.49 -11.26
C LYS A 99 -14.83 10.98 -10.42
N SER A 100 -15.64 10.06 -9.90
CA SER A 100 -16.75 10.39 -9.00
C SER A 100 -16.25 11.05 -7.72
N SER A 101 -15.10 10.60 -7.19
CA SER A 101 -14.48 11.19 -6.01
C SER A 101 -14.05 12.64 -6.24
N GLN A 102 -13.52 12.98 -7.42
CA GLN A 102 -13.20 14.36 -7.79
C GLN A 102 -14.48 15.19 -7.97
N GLU A 103 -15.47 14.67 -8.70
CA GLU A 103 -16.73 15.38 -8.95
C GLU A 103 -17.50 15.70 -7.66
N LEU A 104 -17.46 14.80 -6.68
CA LEU A 104 -18.11 14.95 -5.37
C LEU A 104 -17.24 15.69 -4.35
N ASN A 105 -16.02 16.10 -4.71
CA ASN A 105 -15.02 16.70 -3.81
C ASN A 105 -14.65 15.79 -2.61
N LEU A 106 -14.66 14.48 -2.79
CA LEU A 106 -14.10 13.50 -1.83
C LEU A 106 -12.57 13.49 -1.88
N ALA A 107 -12.01 13.64 -3.09
CA ALA A 107 -10.58 13.68 -3.33
C ALA A 107 -10.23 14.88 -4.21
N LYS A 108 -9.21 15.66 -3.79
CA LYS A 108 -8.63 16.71 -4.61
C LYS A 108 -7.28 16.23 -5.12
N LEU A 109 -7.19 15.98 -6.43
CA LEU A 109 -5.92 15.68 -7.05
C LEU A 109 -5.18 17.00 -7.28
N THR A 110 -4.25 17.33 -6.39
CA THR A 110 -3.35 18.47 -6.57
C THR A 110 -2.19 18.02 -7.47
N LEU A 111 -2.42 18.03 -8.77
CA LEU A 111 -1.32 17.91 -9.74
C LEU A 111 -0.66 19.29 -9.85
N ASN A 112 0.46 19.51 -9.14
CA ASN A 112 1.32 20.67 -9.36
C ASN A 112 2.06 20.52 -10.71
N ILE A 113 1.34 20.60 -11.83
CA ILE A 113 1.91 20.46 -13.18
C ILE A 113 2.02 21.82 -13.91
N GLU A 114 1.46 22.90 -13.36
CA GLU A 114 1.45 24.23 -14.00
C GLU A 114 2.28 25.30 -13.27
N ALA A 115 3.38 24.90 -12.64
CA ALA A 115 4.46 25.83 -12.35
C ALA A 115 5.67 25.40 -13.19
N PRO A 116 6.34 26.31 -13.92
CA PRO A 116 7.68 25.98 -14.42
C PRO A 116 8.47 25.51 -13.20
N ILE A 117 8.93 24.28 -13.24
CA ILE A 117 9.70 23.67 -12.17
C ILE A 117 10.94 24.55 -12.00
N GLN A 118 10.92 25.45 -11.01
CA GLN A 118 12.15 25.99 -10.47
C GLN A 118 12.81 24.80 -9.78
N THR A 119 13.72 24.16 -10.51
CA THR A 119 14.47 22.96 -10.12
C THR A 119 15.22 23.13 -8.80
N ASP A 120 15.35 24.35 -8.30
CA ASP A 120 16.05 24.67 -7.05
C ASP A 120 15.29 24.28 -5.77
N GLN A 121 14.00 23.95 -5.83
CA GLN A 121 13.19 23.65 -4.63
C GLN A 121 12.87 22.15 -4.44
N LEU A 122 12.97 21.32 -5.49
CA LEU A 122 12.66 19.87 -5.42
C LEU A 122 13.79 19.02 -4.83
N THR A 123 14.96 19.61 -4.60
CA THR A 123 16.09 18.95 -3.93
C THR A 123 16.06 19.15 -2.41
N SER A 124 15.18 20.00 -1.89
CA SER A 124 15.10 20.26 -0.46
C SER A 124 14.25 19.19 0.22
N THR A 125 14.91 18.39 1.06
CA THR A 125 14.24 17.48 1.98
C THR A 125 13.17 18.25 2.78
N PRO A 126 11.93 17.74 2.91
CA PRO A 126 10.89 18.43 3.67
C PRO A 126 11.41 18.83 5.05
N LYS A 127 11.32 20.13 5.37
CA LYS A 127 11.79 20.67 6.65
C LYS A 127 11.11 19.96 7.81
N GLY A 128 11.91 19.46 8.75
CA GLY A 128 11.43 18.71 9.92
C GLY A 128 11.32 17.20 9.73
N TYR A 129 11.71 16.67 8.56
CA TYR A 129 11.77 15.22 8.28
C TYR A 129 13.12 14.80 7.71
N GLU A 130 14.17 15.61 7.88
CA GLU A 130 15.49 15.37 7.30
C GLU A 130 16.13 14.06 7.78
N ASP A 131 15.72 13.56 8.93
CA ASP A 131 16.11 12.28 9.52
C ASP A 131 15.55 11.08 8.75
N VAL A 132 14.30 11.16 8.26
CA VAL A 132 13.64 10.08 7.50
C VAL A 132 14.39 9.73 6.20
N PHE A 133 15.12 10.69 5.64
CA PHE A 133 15.84 10.53 4.37
C PHE A 133 17.33 10.22 4.56
N LYS A 134 17.77 9.87 5.77
CA LYS A 134 19.18 9.60 6.08
C LYS A 134 19.37 8.19 6.66
N GLY A 135 20.32 7.46 6.08
CA GLY A 135 20.80 6.19 6.62
C GLY A 135 19.79 5.04 6.54
N ALA A 136 20.17 3.93 7.15
CA ALA A 136 19.26 2.82 7.43
C ALA A 136 18.59 3.09 8.77
N GLY A 137 17.28 3.31 8.79
CA GLY A 137 16.53 3.48 10.03
C GLY A 137 16.60 2.22 10.92
N MET A 138 16.24 2.37 12.19
CA MET A 138 16.19 1.27 13.16
C MET A 138 14.86 1.32 13.91
N LEU A 139 14.14 0.19 13.94
CA LEU A 139 12.96 0.04 14.78
C LEU A 139 13.39 -0.18 16.22
N SER A 140 12.62 0.35 17.17
CA SER A 140 12.95 0.26 18.61
C SER A 140 12.65 -1.10 19.22
N GLU A 141 11.88 -1.94 18.54
CA GLU A 141 11.45 -3.25 19.04
C GLU A 141 12.20 -4.38 18.34
N ASP A 142 12.55 -5.39 19.13
CA ASP A 142 13.20 -6.60 18.63
C ASP A 142 12.21 -7.46 17.81
N TYR A 143 12.69 -8.00 16.70
CA TYR A 143 11.93 -8.95 15.90
C TYR A 143 12.17 -10.39 16.39
N GLN A 144 11.11 -11.04 16.87
CA GLN A 144 11.17 -12.43 17.30
C GLN A 144 10.89 -13.39 16.13
N ILE A 145 11.86 -14.23 15.79
CA ILE A 145 11.70 -15.31 14.80
C ILE A 145 11.06 -16.52 15.47
N TYR A 146 9.89 -16.95 14.97
CA TYR A 146 9.20 -18.17 15.42
C TYR A 146 9.52 -19.34 14.51
N LEU A 147 10.01 -20.43 15.09
CA LEU A 147 10.29 -21.67 14.38
C LEU A 147 9.05 -22.56 14.36
N LYS A 148 8.91 -23.38 13.32
CA LYS A 148 7.91 -24.45 13.27
C LYS A 148 8.25 -25.54 14.29
N ASP A 149 7.23 -26.27 14.74
CA ASP A 149 7.42 -27.46 15.55
C ASP A 149 8.38 -28.44 14.85
N ASN A 150 9.36 -28.94 15.62
CA ASN A 150 10.41 -29.85 15.15
C ASN A 150 11.37 -29.26 14.09
N ALA A 151 11.53 -27.93 14.02
CA ALA A 151 12.56 -27.33 13.17
C ALA A 151 13.97 -27.80 13.59
N THR A 152 14.73 -28.34 12.64
CA THR A 152 16.09 -28.84 12.88
C THR A 152 17.14 -27.85 12.40
N PRO A 153 18.14 -27.49 13.22
CA PRO A 153 19.21 -26.59 12.84
C PRO A 153 20.01 -27.09 11.64
N THR A 154 20.48 -26.16 10.80
CA THR A 154 21.30 -26.46 9.63
C THR A 154 22.53 -25.57 9.59
N VAL A 155 23.69 -26.21 9.37
CA VAL A 155 24.99 -25.54 9.23
C VAL A 155 25.52 -25.73 7.81
N HIS A 156 25.50 -24.65 7.04
CA HIS A 156 26.14 -24.61 5.74
C HIS A 156 27.63 -24.25 5.87
N ARG A 157 28.48 -24.97 5.15
CA ARG A 157 29.90 -24.62 5.04
C ARG A 157 30.06 -23.29 4.29
N ALA A 158 31.03 -22.48 4.71
CA ALA A 158 31.38 -21.25 4.00
C ALA A 158 31.76 -21.53 2.54
N ARG A 159 31.22 -20.74 1.60
CA ARG A 159 31.58 -20.83 0.18
C ARG A 159 33.01 -20.35 -0.06
N LYS A 160 33.68 -20.92 -1.06
CA LYS A 160 34.99 -20.43 -1.52
C LYS A 160 34.79 -19.05 -2.17
N VAL A 161 35.49 -18.04 -1.65
CA VAL A 161 35.45 -16.67 -2.18
C VAL A 161 36.60 -16.48 -3.19
N PRO A 162 36.30 -16.11 -4.45
CA PRO A 162 37.32 -15.77 -5.44
C PRO A 162 38.27 -14.69 -4.92
N ILE A 163 39.56 -14.79 -5.28
CA ILE A 163 40.60 -13.87 -4.79
C ILE A 163 40.23 -12.40 -5.08
N THR A 164 39.67 -12.14 -6.26
CA THR A 164 39.21 -10.81 -6.70
C THR A 164 38.10 -10.22 -5.83
N MET A 165 37.30 -11.05 -5.17
CA MET A 165 36.17 -10.60 -4.34
C MET A 165 36.49 -10.53 -2.84
N ARG A 166 37.60 -11.10 -2.38
CA ARG A 166 37.94 -11.17 -0.94
C ARG A 166 37.97 -9.79 -0.28
N ASN A 167 38.64 -8.83 -0.92
CA ASN A 167 38.74 -7.47 -0.39
C ASN A 167 37.39 -6.74 -0.42
N LYS A 168 36.59 -6.94 -1.50
CA LYS A 168 35.24 -6.37 -1.60
C LYS A 168 34.33 -6.89 -0.49
N LEU A 169 34.31 -8.21 -0.28
CA LEU A 169 33.54 -8.87 0.78
C LEU A 169 33.94 -8.36 2.16
N LYS A 170 35.25 -8.31 2.44
CA LYS A 170 35.76 -7.83 3.73
C LYS A 170 35.33 -6.39 4.00
N ASN A 171 35.45 -5.51 3.02
CA ASN A 171 35.10 -4.10 3.16
C ASN A 171 33.60 -3.92 3.40
N GLU A 172 32.75 -4.68 2.70
CA GLU A 172 31.30 -4.59 2.88
C GLU A 172 30.86 -5.13 4.25
N LEU A 173 31.44 -6.24 4.73
CA LEU A 173 31.16 -6.74 6.07
C LEU A 173 31.54 -5.72 7.15
N VAL A 174 32.72 -5.09 7.03
CA VAL A 174 33.16 -4.01 7.95
C VAL A 174 32.23 -2.80 7.88
N HIS A 175 31.71 -2.47 6.69
CA HIS A 175 30.76 -1.38 6.51
C HIS A 175 29.42 -1.68 7.19
N LEU A 176 28.85 -2.86 6.97
CA LEU A 176 27.58 -3.27 7.60
C LEU A 176 27.71 -3.37 9.14
N GLU A 177 28.86 -3.80 9.64
CA GLU A 177 29.14 -3.85 11.09
C GLU A 177 29.22 -2.42 11.67
N LYS A 178 29.84 -1.46 10.97
CA LYS A 178 29.85 -0.04 11.37
C LYS A 178 28.45 0.58 11.36
N LEU A 179 27.58 0.14 10.45
CA LEU A 179 26.18 0.56 10.40
C LEU A 179 25.32 -0.14 11.45
N SER A 180 25.89 -1.03 12.28
CA SER A 180 25.15 -1.83 13.27
C SER A 180 24.04 -2.71 12.65
N ILE A 181 24.20 -3.08 11.38
CA ILE A 181 23.26 -3.97 10.67
C ILE A 181 23.58 -5.44 10.97
N ILE A 182 24.87 -5.75 11.14
CA ILE A 182 25.35 -7.08 11.51
C ILE A 182 26.35 -6.96 12.65
N GLU A 183 26.55 -8.06 13.37
CA GLU A 183 27.58 -8.18 14.39
C GLU A 183 28.40 -9.46 14.23
N LYS A 184 29.65 -9.44 14.71
CA LYS A 184 30.49 -10.62 14.72
C LYS A 184 30.11 -11.58 15.85
N VAL A 185 29.66 -12.76 15.47
CA VAL A 185 29.43 -13.87 16.40
C VAL A 185 30.69 -14.74 16.51
N ILE A 186 31.24 -14.86 17.72
CA ILE A 186 32.47 -15.64 18.01
C ILE A 186 32.15 -17.10 18.40
N LYS A 187 30.96 -17.34 18.95
CA LYS A 187 30.52 -18.66 19.42
C LYS A 187 29.94 -19.48 18.26
N SER A 188 30.07 -20.80 18.34
CA SER A 188 29.41 -21.70 17.38
C SER A 188 27.89 -21.55 17.49
N THR A 189 27.22 -21.34 16.36
CA THR A 189 25.76 -21.30 16.27
C THR A 189 25.24 -22.58 15.63
N GLU A 190 24.02 -22.97 15.97
CA GLU A 190 23.36 -24.14 15.38
C GLU A 190 22.85 -23.85 13.96
N TRP A 191 22.63 -22.57 13.64
CA TRP A 191 22.17 -22.11 12.33
C TRP A 191 23.28 -21.30 11.65
N VAL A 192 23.68 -21.75 10.46
CA VAL A 192 24.67 -21.03 9.63
C VAL A 192 24.24 -21.12 8.18
N ASN A 193 24.01 -19.97 7.55
CA ASN A 193 23.74 -19.86 6.12
C ASN A 193 24.97 -19.36 5.38
N ALA A 194 25.14 -19.80 4.14
CA ALA A 194 26.28 -19.42 3.33
C ALA A 194 25.99 -18.12 2.56
N ILE A 195 26.81 -17.10 2.76
CA ILE A 195 26.69 -15.81 2.06
C ILE A 195 26.88 -15.99 0.54
N VAL A 196 26.11 -15.24 -0.24
CA VAL A 196 26.24 -15.03 -1.69
C VAL A 196 26.64 -13.57 -1.94
N MET A 197 27.51 -13.35 -2.93
CA MET A 197 27.88 -12.00 -3.39
C MET A 197 27.33 -11.79 -4.79
N VAL A 198 26.70 -10.65 -5.02
CA VAL A 198 26.20 -10.22 -6.34
C VAL A 198 26.84 -8.90 -6.68
N ASP A 199 27.43 -8.78 -7.87
CA ASP A 199 27.97 -7.49 -8.33
C ASP A 199 26.85 -6.51 -8.67
N LYS A 200 26.97 -5.29 -8.16
CA LYS A 200 26.09 -4.17 -8.53
C LYS A 200 26.65 -3.46 -9.77
N LYS A 201 25.78 -2.69 -10.45
CA LYS A 201 26.15 -1.91 -11.65
C LYS A 201 27.27 -0.89 -11.39
N ASP A 202 27.37 -0.39 -10.17
CA ASP A 202 28.40 0.57 -9.74
C ASP A 202 29.76 -0.08 -9.39
N GLY A 203 29.87 -1.41 -9.52
CA GLY A 203 31.09 -2.17 -9.22
C GLY A 203 31.25 -2.56 -7.75
N SER A 204 30.35 -2.12 -6.86
CA SER A 204 30.24 -2.62 -5.49
C SER A 204 29.54 -3.99 -5.45
N ILE A 205 29.42 -4.59 -4.27
CA ILE A 205 28.77 -5.89 -4.10
C ILE A 205 27.53 -5.78 -3.21
N CYS A 206 26.57 -6.66 -3.43
CA CYS A 206 25.45 -6.93 -2.54
C CYS A 206 25.65 -8.29 -1.87
N LEU A 207 25.44 -8.35 -0.56
CA LEU A 207 25.44 -9.60 0.18
C LEU A 207 24.02 -10.14 0.26
N CYS A 208 23.84 -11.40 -0.12
CA CYS A 208 22.57 -12.11 0.03
C CYS A 208 22.81 -13.33 0.93
N ASN A 209 21.88 -13.57 1.85
CA ASN A 209 21.87 -14.73 2.73
C ASN A 209 20.70 -15.65 2.35
#